data_AF-A0A7X8D410-F1
#
_entry.id   AF-A0A7X8D410-F1
#
_cell.length_a   1.000
_cell.length_b   1.000
_cell.length_c   1.000
_cell.angle_alpha   90.00
_cell.angle_beta   90.00
_cell.angle_gamma   90.00
#
_symmetry.space_group_name_H-M   'P 1'
#
loop_
_entity.id
_entity.type
_entity.pdbx_description
1 polymer ?
#
loop_
_entity_poly.entity_id
_entity_poly.type
_entity_poly.pdbx_seq_one_letter_code
_entity_poly.pdbx_strand_id
1 'polypeptide(L)'
;MNLSILTFLTQDGLTTGAIYALVALALVLVFAVTRVILVSQGDFVAFSALTMAFFQAGSLPATLWLLTVGAVAVCIKDIWVLAKHRALGRIPFVLAMHLTVPAVLWLTLSAIDLNRLGDGWKVLLTLAVVAPLGPILYRLIYQPVAQSSVLVLLILSVALHISLVGIGLWMFGAEGYRTQPFTNASFMLGEAMISAQSLLVLLVAIALIGALYLFFGHTMYGKALRATAFNSEGAQLVGVPTTMAGSTAFFLSSL
;
A
#
# COMPACT_ATOMS: atom_id res chain seq x y z
N MET A 1 -20.03 -32.78 -14.03
CA MET A 1 -19.40 -31.44 -13.95
C MET A 1 -19.67 -30.75 -15.27
N ASN A 2 -20.52 -29.73 -15.31
CA ASN A 2 -20.91 -29.06 -16.56
C ASN A 2 -19.84 -28.06 -16.99
N LEU A 3 -19.70 -27.83 -18.30
CA LEU A 3 -18.68 -26.93 -18.86
C LEU A 3 -18.77 -25.52 -18.26
N SER A 4 -19.97 -25.03 -17.99
CA SER A 4 -20.22 -23.72 -17.37
C SER A 4 -19.68 -23.61 -15.93
N ILE A 5 -19.72 -24.71 -15.16
CA ILE A 5 -19.15 -24.75 -13.80
C ILE A 5 -17.62 -24.73 -13.89
N LEU A 6 -17.04 -25.50 -14.82
CA LEU A 6 -15.60 -25.54 -15.04
C LEU A 6 -15.07 -24.15 -15.42
N THR A 7 -15.72 -23.45 -16.35
CA THR A 7 -15.32 -22.09 -16.75
C THR A 7 -15.45 -21.09 -15.61
N PHE A 8 -16.52 -21.19 -14.80
CA PHE A 8 -16.70 -20.31 -13.65
C PHE A 8 -15.60 -20.52 -12.61
N LEU A 9 -15.32 -21.77 -12.24
CA LEU A 9 -14.24 -22.12 -11.29
C LEU A 9 -12.86 -21.73 -11.82
N THR A 10 -12.62 -21.89 -13.12
CA THR A 10 -11.34 -21.52 -13.75
C THR A 10 -11.16 -20.00 -13.71
N GLN A 11 -12.21 -19.23 -14.02
CA GLN A 11 -12.18 -17.78 -13.96
C GLN A 11 -11.94 -17.30 -12.52
N ASP A 12 -12.69 -17.81 -11.56
CA ASP A 12 -12.56 -17.44 -10.14
C ASP A 12 -11.19 -17.81 -9.58
N GLY A 13 -10.69 -19.01 -9.91
CA GLY A 13 -9.35 -19.47 -9.55
C GLY A 13 -8.25 -18.61 -10.16
N LEU A 14 -8.38 -18.19 -11.42
CA LEU A 14 -7.41 -17.30 -12.07
C LEU A 14 -7.41 -15.90 -11.44
N THR A 15 -8.59 -15.32 -11.19
CA THR A 15 -8.67 -13.99 -10.57
C THR A 15 -8.11 -13.98 -9.16
N THR A 16 -8.49 -14.97 -8.36
CA THR A 16 -8.04 -15.10 -6.97
C THR A 16 -6.55 -15.42 -6.92
N GLY A 17 -6.05 -16.29 -7.81
CA GLY A 17 -4.63 -16.58 -7.97
C GLY A 17 -3.80 -15.35 -8.35
N ALA A 18 -4.31 -14.49 -9.24
CA ALA A 18 -3.64 -13.26 -9.63
C ALA A 18 -3.52 -12.27 -8.45
N ILE A 19 -4.56 -12.15 -7.61
CA ILE A 19 -4.54 -11.34 -6.40
C ILE A 19 -3.50 -11.89 -5.41
N TYR A 20 -3.50 -13.21 -5.17
CA TYR A 20 -2.51 -13.83 -4.28
C TYR A 20 -1.08 -13.72 -4.81
N ALA A 21 -0.87 -13.74 -6.13
CA ALA A 21 0.45 -13.51 -6.73
C ALA A 21 0.98 -12.10 -6.42
N LEU A 22 0.13 -11.07 -6.51
CA LEU A 22 0.49 -9.70 -6.13
C LEU A 22 0.80 -9.58 -4.63
N VAL A 23 -0.04 -10.16 -3.77
CA VAL A 23 0.19 -10.17 -2.32
C VAL A 23 1.50 -10.88 -1.98
N ALA A 24 1.77 -12.02 -2.60
CA ALA A 24 3.02 -12.75 -2.43
C ALA A 24 4.22 -11.91 -2.88
N LEU A 25 4.12 -11.21 -4.02
CA LEU A 25 5.16 -10.32 -4.52
C LEU A 25 5.47 -9.17 -3.54
N ALA A 26 4.44 -8.56 -2.98
CA ALA A 26 4.57 -7.51 -1.97
C ALA A 26 5.22 -8.03 -0.67
N LEU A 27 4.76 -9.19 -0.16
CA LEU A 27 5.33 -9.83 1.03
C LEU A 27 6.79 -10.21 0.82
N VAL A 28 7.13 -10.82 -0.32
CA VAL A 28 8.50 -11.20 -0.66
C VAL A 28 9.39 -9.96 -0.79
N LEU A 29 8.91 -8.89 -1.41
CA LEU A 29 9.64 -7.63 -1.52
C LEU A 29 10.00 -7.07 -0.15
N VAL A 30 9.00 -6.93 0.73
CA VAL A 30 9.21 -6.36 2.07
C VAL A 30 10.14 -7.25 2.88
N PHE A 31 9.93 -8.57 2.88
CA PHE A 31 10.76 -9.51 3.62
C PHE A 31 12.20 -9.55 3.10
N ALA A 32 12.39 -9.56 1.78
CA ALA A 32 13.73 -9.62 1.19
C ALA A 32 14.56 -8.37 1.55
N VAL A 33 13.94 -7.19 1.58
CA VAL A 33 14.64 -5.92 1.85
C VAL A 33 14.79 -5.65 3.35
N THR A 34 13.77 -5.94 4.16
CA THR A 34 13.71 -5.52 5.57
C THR A 34 13.73 -6.65 6.59
N ARG A 35 13.63 -7.90 6.14
CA ARG A 35 13.39 -9.09 6.98
C ARG A 35 12.09 -9.06 7.80
N VAL A 36 11.21 -8.08 7.55
CA VAL A 36 9.89 -8.01 8.16
C VAL A 36 8.94 -8.95 7.41
N ILE A 37 8.30 -9.86 8.14
CA ILE A 37 7.16 -10.63 7.64
C ILE A 37 5.93 -9.74 7.86
N LEU A 38 5.44 -9.11 6.80
CA LEU A 38 4.39 -8.09 6.88
C LEU A 38 2.99 -8.71 7.01
N VAL A 39 2.63 -9.14 8.22
CA VAL A 39 1.32 -9.72 8.52
C VAL A 39 0.18 -8.75 8.20
N SER A 40 0.42 -7.44 8.38
CA SER A 40 -0.53 -6.37 8.10
C SER A 40 -0.76 -6.08 6.61
N GLN A 41 -0.27 -6.94 5.70
CA GLN A 41 -0.48 -6.73 4.25
C GLN A 41 -1.97 -6.75 3.88
N GLY A 42 -2.76 -7.59 4.56
CA GLY A 42 -4.22 -7.60 4.39
C GLY A 42 -4.88 -6.29 4.82
N ASP A 43 -4.31 -5.56 5.77
CA ASP A 43 -4.87 -4.29 6.26
C ASP A 43 -4.73 -3.18 5.21
N PHE A 44 -3.63 -3.15 4.45
CA PHE A 44 -3.49 -2.21 3.32
C PHE A 44 -4.51 -2.49 2.23
N VAL A 45 -4.78 -3.78 1.93
CA VAL A 45 -5.81 -4.17 0.97
C VAL A 45 -7.20 -3.78 1.47
N ALA A 46 -7.49 -4.01 2.75
CA ALA A 46 -8.75 -3.64 3.38
C ALA A 46 -8.95 -2.11 3.38
N PHE A 47 -7.96 -1.33 3.81
CA PHE A 47 -8.05 0.13 3.79
C PHE A 47 -8.15 0.67 2.36
N SER A 48 -7.53 0.04 1.37
CA SER A 48 -7.72 0.42 -0.03
C SER A 48 -9.16 0.21 -0.49
N ALA A 49 -9.74 -0.95 -0.19
CA ALA A 49 -11.12 -1.26 -0.53
C ALA A 49 -12.12 -0.33 0.18
N LEU A 50 -11.91 -0.07 1.48
CA LEU A 50 -12.75 0.84 2.27
C LEU A 50 -12.63 2.29 1.79
N THR A 51 -11.41 2.76 1.51
CA THR A 51 -11.17 4.11 0.96
C THR A 51 -11.89 4.28 -0.37
N MET A 52 -11.77 3.27 -1.26
CA MET A 52 -12.44 3.27 -2.55
C MET A 52 -13.97 3.27 -2.41
N ALA A 53 -14.52 2.47 -1.49
CA ALA A 53 -15.96 2.41 -1.26
C ALA A 53 -16.53 3.76 -0.80
N PHE A 54 -15.82 4.46 0.10
CA PHE A 54 -16.21 5.80 0.54
C PHE A 54 -16.15 6.83 -0.59
N PHE A 55 -15.11 6.79 -1.44
CA PHE A 55 -15.04 7.64 -2.61
C PHE A 55 -16.16 7.35 -3.62
N GLN A 56 -16.55 6.09 -3.81
CA GLN A 56 -17.69 5.73 -4.64
C GLN A 56 -19.02 6.21 -4.05
N ALA A 57 -19.14 6.22 -2.72
CA ALA A 57 -20.28 6.78 -1.99
C ALA A 57 -20.25 8.32 -1.86
N GLY A 58 -19.29 9.00 -2.51
CA GLY A 58 -19.18 10.46 -2.47
C GLY A 58 -18.75 11.05 -1.13
N SER A 59 -18.21 10.22 -0.25
CA SER A 59 -17.86 10.58 1.13
C SER A 59 -16.35 10.58 1.34
N LEU A 60 -15.88 11.42 2.27
CA LEU A 60 -14.46 11.45 2.62
C LEU A 60 -14.10 10.20 3.45
N PRO A 61 -13.09 9.41 3.04
CA PRO A 61 -12.71 8.21 3.74
C PRO A 61 -11.99 8.54 5.04
N ALA A 62 -12.31 7.78 6.09
CA ALA A 62 -11.65 7.94 7.38
C ALA A 62 -10.12 7.73 7.28
N THR A 63 -9.63 6.97 6.29
CA THR A 63 -8.19 6.74 6.02
C THR A 63 -7.36 8.03 5.94
N LEU A 64 -7.97 9.15 5.54
CA LEU A 64 -7.30 10.45 5.54
C LEU A 64 -6.86 10.90 6.94
N TRP A 65 -7.63 10.56 7.97
CA TRP A 65 -7.26 10.81 9.36
C TRP A 65 -6.08 9.94 9.79
N LEU A 66 -6.06 8.68 9.38
CA LEU A 66 -4.93 7.80 9.65
C LEU A 66 -3.65 8.33 8.99
N LEU A 67 -3.76 8.83 7.76
CA LEU A 67 -2.66 9.45 7.02
C LEU A 67 -2.16 10.74 7.71
N THR A 68 -3.06 11.64 8.11
CA THR A 68 -2.66 12.89 8.79
C THR A 68 -2.02 12.62 10.13
N VAL A 69 -2.61 11.77 10.97
CA VAL A 69 -2.07 11.42 12.28
C VAL A 69 -0.70 10.77 12.14
N GLY A 70 -0.56 9.82 11.20
CA GLY A 70 0.71 9.18 10.91
C GLY A 70 1.77 10.17 10.42
N ALA A 71 1.42 11.08 9.51
CA ALA A 71 2.32 12.11 9.01
C ALA A 71 2.76 13.10 10.11
N VAL A 72 1.84 13.51 10.99
CA VAL A 72 2.14 14.35 12.16
C VAL A 72 3.08 13.63 13.11
N ALA A 73 2.85 12.34 13.40
CA ALA A 73 3.71 11.55 14.27
C ALA A 73 5.15 11.43 13.71
N VAL A 74 5.29 11.21 12.40
CA VAL A 74 6.59 11.22 11.73
C VAL A 74 7.25 12.60 11.81
N CYS A 75 6.47 13.66 11.59
CA CYS A 75 6.96 15.04 11.68
C CYS A 75 7.48 15.36 13.10
N ILE A 76 6.75 14.97 14.15
CA ILE A 76 7.17 15.12 15.54
C ILE A 76 8.48 14.38 15.80
N LYS A 77 8.58 13.11 15.35
CA LYS A 77 9.80 12.30 15.47
C LYS A 77 11.00 13.02 14.83
N ASP A 78 10.83 13.58 13.64
CA ASP A 78 11.90 14.25 12.92
C ASP A 78 12.31 15.58 13.55
N ILE A 79 11.34 16.37 14.00
CA ILE A 79 11.58 17.61 14.73
C ILE A 79 12.34 17.30 16.03
N TRP A 80 12.00 16.21 16.72
CA TRP A 80 12.70 15.80 17.95
C TRP A 80 14.16 15.45 17.66
N VAL A 81 14.44 14.72 16.57
CA VAL A 81 15.81 14.43 16.12
C VAL A 81 16.56 15.72 15.77
N LEU A 82 15.93 16.64 15.03
CA LEU A 82 16.54 17.94 14.68
C LEU A 82 16.84 18.80 15.91
N ALA A 83 15.94 18.82 16.88
CA ALA A 83 16.11 19.55 18.14
C ALA A 83 17.31 19.02 18.92
N LYS A 84 17.48 17.69 18.98
CA LYS A 84 18.63 17.05 19.63
C LYS A 84 19.97 17.44 18.97
N HIS A 85 19.97 17.60 17.65
CA HIS A 85 21.17 18.01 16.89
C HIS A 85 21.30 19.53 16.69
N ARG A 86 20.50 20.35 17.39
CA ARG A 86 20.46 21.83 17.29
C ARG A 86 20.31 22.37 15.85
N ALA A 87 19.72 21.60 14.95
CA ALA A 87 19.51 21.95 13.55
C ALA A 87 18.12 22.58 13.33
N LEU A 88 17.72 23.53 14.18
CA LEU A 88 16.36 24.11 14.22
C LEU A 88 15.96 24.83 12.92
N GLY A 89 16.93 25.32 12.14
CA GLY A 89 16.67 25.96 10.85
C GLY A 89 16.03 25.04 9.80
N ARG A 90 16.05 23.71 9.99
CA ARG A 90 15.43 22.74 9.06
C ARG A 90 14.00 22.34 9.45
N ILE A 91 13.46 22.84 10.56
CA ILE A 91 12.08 22.59 10.98
C ILE A 91 11.03 22.96 9.90
N PRO A 92 11.06 24.15 9.27
CA PRO A 92 10.05 24.50 8.26
C PRO A 92 10.09 23.54 7.06
N PHE A 93 11.29 23.08 6.69
CA PHE A 93 11.46 22.10 5.63
C PHE A 93 10.85 20.73 5.99
N VAL A 94 11.06 20.26 7.23
CA VAL A 94 10.47 18.99 7.71
C VAL A 94 8.95 19.07 7.80
N LEU A 95 8.41 20.20 8.27
CA LEU A 95 6.96 20.44 8.30
C LEU A 95 6.38 20.38 6.89
N ALA A 96 6.97 21.13 5.95
CA ALA A 96 6.54 21.10 4.56
C ALA A 96 6.59 19.68 3.99
N MET A 97 7.69 18.95 4.18
CA MET A 97 7.85 17.62 3.58
C MET A 97 6.81 16.60 4.06
N HIS A 98 6.40 16.62 5.33
CA HIS A 98 5.48 15.61 5.87
C HIS A 98 4.01 16.04 5.82
N LEU A 99 3.72 17.32 6.02
CA LEU A 99 2.33 17.82 6.04
C LEU A 99 1.80 18.21 4.67
N THR A 100 2.66 18.40 3.65
CA THR A 100 2.19 18.73 2.30
C THR A 100 1.28 17.67 1.71
N VAL A 101 1.67 16.39 1.74
CA VAL A 101 0.86 15.32 1.15
C VAL A 101 -0.53 15.23 1.79
N PRO A 102 -0.67 15.12 3.13
CA PRO A 102 -1.99 15.12 3.75
C PRO A 102 -2.76 16.43 3.53
N ALA A 103 -2.10 17.60 3.57
CA ALA A 103 -2.78 18.89 3.39
C ALA A 103 -3.33 19.05 1.97
N VAL A 104 -2.56 18.65 0.96
CA VAL A 104 -2.98 18.67 -0.45
C VAL A 104 -4.16 17.70 -0.65
N LEU A 105 -4.11 16.49 -0.06
CA LEU A 105 -5.22 15.54 -0.17
C LEU A 105 -6.49 16.04 0.53
N TRP A 106 -6.38 16.62 1.72
CA TRP A 106 -7.53 17.24 2.38
C TRP A 106 -8.13 18.38 1.55
N LEU A 107 -7.28 19.26 1.00
CA LEU A 107 -7.73 20.43 0.24
C LEU A 107 -8.37 20.01 -1.10
N THR A 108 -7.74 19.09 -1.82
CA THR A 108 -8.27 18.57 -3.10
C THR A 108 -9.57 17.80 -2.91
N LEU A 109 -9.65 16.91 -1.92
CA LEU A 109 -10.84 16.08 -1.70
C LEU A 109 -12.02 16.86 -1.11
N SER A 110 -11.77 17.95 -0.39
CA SER A 110 -12.83 18.85 0.10
C SER A 110 -13.32 19.83 -0.97
N ALA A 111 -12.49 20.14 -1.97
CA ALA A 111 -12.85 21.06 -3.06
C ALA A 111 -13.58 20.40 -4.23
N ILE A 112 -13.49 19.06 -4.37
CA ILE A 112 -14.03 18.33 -5.52
C ILE A 112 -15.29 17.54 -5.15
N ASP A 113 -16.32 17.63 -6.00
CA ASP A 113 -17.49 16.75 -5.93
C ASP A 113 -17.11 15.31 -6.31
N LEU A 114 -16.85 14.46 -5.31
CA LEU A 114 -16.50 13.05 -5.47
C LEU A 114 -17.49 12.26 -6.34
N ASN A 115 -18.77 12.63 -6.31
CA ASN A 115 -19.84 11.99 -7.09
C ASN A 115 -19.69 12.20 -8.61
N ARG A 116 -19.02 13.28 -9.04
CA ARG A 116 -18.82 13.60 -10.45
C ARG A 116 -17.54 12.99 -11.03
N LEU A 117 -16.64 12.52 -10.17
CA LEU A 117 -15.39 11.92 -10.60
C LEU A 117 -15.63 10.52 -11.17
N GLY A 118 -15.01 10.23 -12.31
CA GLY A 118 -14.94 8.88 -12.86
C GLY A 118 -14.13 7.95 -11.94
N ASP A 119 -14.45 6.66 -11.96
CA ASP A 119 -13.87 5.70 -11.01
C ASP A 119 -12.35 5.51 -11.17
N GLY A 120 -11.80 5.76 -12.36
CA GLY A 120 -10.35 5.77 -12.57
C GLY A 120 -9.64 6.85 -11.73
N TRP A 121 -10.23 8.04 -11.60
CA TRP A 121 -9.67 9.09 -10.72
C TRP A 121 -9.80 8.71 -9.25
N LYS A 122 -10.90 8.05 -8.86
CA LYS A 122 -11.06 7.54 -7.49
C LYS A 122 -10.01 6.49 -7.14
N VAL A 123 -9.61 5.62 -8.09
CA VAL A 123 -8.49 4.68 -7.90
C VAL A 123 -7.19 5.42 -7.61
N LEU A 124 -6.85 6.44 -8.42
CA LEU A 124 -5.63 7.21 -8.23
C LEU A 124 -5.63 7.97 -6.89
N LEU A 125 -6.78 8.49 -6.47
CA LEU A 125 -6.94 9.12 -5.16
C LEU A 125 -6.79 8.09 -4.02
N THR A 126 -7.35 6.89 -4.17
CA THR A 126 -7.17 5.79 -3.20
C THR A 126 -5.71 5.44 -3.02
N LEU A 127 -4.97 5.27 -4.14
CA LEU A 127 -3.52 5.02 -4.10
C LEU A 127 -2.77 6.18 -3.45
N ALA A 128 -3.13 7.43 -3.76
CA ALA A 128 -2.50 8.60 -3.17
C ALA A 128 -2.72 8.70 -1.65
N VAL A 129 -3.84 8.17 -1.12
CA VAL A 129 -4.14 8.14 0.32
C VAL A 129 -3.45 6.95 1.01
N VAL A 130 -3.50 5.76 0.42
CA VAL A 130 -3.05 4.52 1.07
C VAL A 130 -1.54 4.28 0.89
N ALA A 131 -0.98 4.54 -0.29
CA ALA A 131 0.43 4.25 -0.55
C ALA A 131 1.39 4.93 0.45
N PRO A 132 1.20 6.20 0.86
CA PRO A 132 2.06 6.84 1.86
C PRO A 132 1.97 6.22 3.27
N LEU A 133 0.92 5.46 3.59
CA LEU A 133 0.82 4.78 4.89
C LEU A 133 1.94 3.74 5.08
N GLY A 134 2.37 3.08 4.00
CA GLY A 134 3.48 2.12 4.04
C GLY A 134 4.76 2.71 4.62
N PRO A 135 5.35 3.76 4.01
CA PRO A 135 6.53 4.45 4.53
C PRO A 135 6.34 5.02 5.94
N ILE A 136 5.16 5.56 6.24
CA ILE A 136 4.85 6.10 7.56
C ILE A 136 4.93 4.99 8.62
N LEU A 137 4.27 3.86 8.37
CA LEU A 137 4.29 2.71 9.28
C LEU A 137 5.68 2.11 9.40
N TYR A 138 6.43 1.99 8.30
CA TYR A 138 7.83 1.59 8.34
C TYR A 138 8.64 2.50 9.26
N ARG A 139 8.54 3.82 9.07
CA ARG A 139 9.33 4.81 9.79
C ARG A 139 9.00 4.90 11.27
N LEU A 140 7.73 4.75 11.64
CA LEU A 140 7.28 4.83 13.02
C LEU A 140 7.52 3.53 13.78
N ILE A 141 7.21 2.39 13.16
CA ILE A 141 7.12 1.10 13.87
C ILE A 141 8.36 0.25 13.64
N TYR A 142 8.80 0.09 12.40
CA TYR A 142 9.82 -0.90 12.05
C TYR A 142 11.24 -0.34 12.03
N GLN A 143 11.43 0.89 11.54
CA GLN A 143 12.75 1.52 11.42
C GLN A 143 13.50 1.62 12.76
N PRO A 144 12.88 1.98 13.91
CA PRO A 144 13.59 2.07 15.19
C PRO A 144 14.15 0.73 15.69
N VAL A 145 13.59 -0.38 15.23
CA VAL A 145 13.90 -1.75 15.69
C VAL A 145 14.38 -2.63 14.54
N ALA A 146 14.79 -2.04 13.41
CA ALA A 146 15.18 -2.76 12.20
C ALA A 146 16.39 -3.71 12.39
N GLN A 147 17.19 -3.51 13.43
CA GLN A 147 18.33 -4.38 13.79
C GLN A 147 17.93 -5.54 14.72
N SER A 148 16.66 -5.62 15.12
CA SER A 148 16.16 -6.70 15.98
C SER A 148 15.99 -8.00 15.20
N SER A 149 15.85 -9.11 15.92
CA SER A 149 15.66 -10.43 15.29
C SER A 149 14.36 -10.49 14.48
N VAL A 150 14.33 -11.38 13.49
CA VAL A 150 13.14 -11.62 12.65
C VAL A 150 11.90 -11.95 13.49
N LEU A 151 12.08 -12.66 14.61
CA LEU A 151 11.00 -12.97 15.54
C LEU A 151 10.41 -11.72 16.20
N VAL A 152 11.25 -10.75 16.61
CA VAL A 152 10.77 -9.48 17.18
C VAL A 152 10.01 -8.67 16.13
N LEU A 153 10.52 -8.61 14.90
CA LEU A 153 9.83 -7.94 13.79
C LEU A 153 8.50 -8.61 13.44
N LEU A 154 8.43 -9.94 13.51
CA LEU A 154 7.18 -10.69 13.33
C LEU A 154 6.17 -10.38 14.44
N ILE A 155 6.59 -10.41 15.71
CA ILE A 155 5.73 -10.07 16.86
C ILE A 155 5.19 -8.64 16.71
N LEU A 156 6.05 -7.68 16.33
CA LEU A 156 5.63 -6.31 16.07
C LEU A 156 4.66 -6.21 14.89
N SER A 157 4.86 -7.01 13.83
CA SER A 157 3.95 -7.03 12.69
C SER A 157 2.57 -7.57 13.05
N VAL A 158 2.51 -8.63 13.86
CA VAL A 158 1.24 -9.16 14.39
C VAL A 158 0.56 -8.14 15.30
N ALA A 159 1.31 -7.49 16.18
CA ALA A 159 0.76 -6.44 17.05
C ALA A 159 0.23 -5.25 16.24
N LEU A 160 0.95 -4.84 15.19
CA LEU A 160 0.50 -3.81 14.27
C LEU A 160 -0.78 -4.23 13.55
N HIS A 161 -0.85 -5.46 13.02
CA HIS A 161 -2.04 -5.98 12.36
C HIS A 161 -3.28 -5.91 13.28
N ILE A 162 -3.18 -6.45 14.51
CA ILE A 162 -4.27 -6.40 15.48
C ILE A 162 -4.67 -4.95 15.79
N SER A 163 -3.70 -4.06 15.91
CA SER A 163 -3.95 -2.63 16.15
C SER A 163 -4.67 -1.96 14.97
N LEU A 164 -4.25 -2.25 13.73
CA LEU A 164 -4.87 -1.71 12.52
C LEU A 164 -6.27 -2.25 12.31
N VAL A 165 -6.54 -3.52 12.63
CA VAL A 165 -7.90 -4.07 12.65
C VAL A 165 -8.78 -3.32 13.64
N GLY A 166 -8.31 -3.09 14.87
CA GLY A 166 -9.05 -2.34 15.88
C GLY A 166 -9.32 -0.88 15.46
N ILE A 167 -8.30 -0.21 14.91
CA ILE A 167 -8.43 1.14 14.35
C ILE A 167 -9.42 1.16 13.18
N GLY A 168 -9.36 0.16 12.29
CA GLY A 168 -10.28 0.03 11.17
C GLY A 168 -11.72 -0.13 11.62
N LEU A 169 -11.99 -0.98 12.60
CA LEU A 169 -13.32 -1.15 13.20
C LEU A 169 -13.83 0.13 13.86
N TRP A 170 -12.95 0.89 14.52
CA TRP A 170 -13.33 2.17 15.12
C TRP A 170 -13.62 3.25 14.07
N MET A 171 -12.86 3.29 12.97
CA MET A 171 -12.97 4.30 11.93
C MET A 171 -14.12 4.05 10.93
N PHE A 172 -14.32 2.79 10.54
CA PHE A 172 -15.29 2.41 9.52
C PHE A 172 -16.54 1.72 10.09
N GLY A 173 -16.48 1.28 11.35
CA GLY A 173 -17.52 0.45 11.95
C GLY A 173 -17.30 -1.05 11.69
N ALA A 174 -18.12 -1.88 12.33
CA ALA A 174 -18.16 -3.32 12.10
C ALA A 174 -19.00 -3.69 10.85
N GLU A 175 -19.64 -2.70 10.24
CA GLU A 175 -20.46 -2.89 9.05
C GLU A 175 -19.58 -3.12 7.81
N GLY A 176 -19.92 -4.14 7.02
CA GLY A 176 -19.19 -4.46 5.80
C GLY A 176 -19.52 -3.50 4.67
N TYR A 177 -18.52 -2.78 4.17
CA TYR A 177 -18.64 -1.99 2.94
C TYR A 177 -18.22 -2.80 1.73
N ARG A 178 -18.88 -2.57 0.59
CA ARG A 178 -18.55 -3.20 -0.69
C ARG A 178 -18.32 -2.13 -1.75
N THR A 179 -17.22 -2.24 -2.48
CA THR A 179 -16.99 -1.44 -3.68
C THR A 179 -17.90 -1.89 -4.80
N GLN A 180 -18.35 -0.95 -5.62
CA GLN A 180 -19.00 -1.23 -6.89
C GLN A 180 -17.96 -1.69 -7.92
N PRO A 181 -18.28 -2.68 -8.77
CA PRO A 181 -17.40 -3.09 -9.86
C PRO A 181 -17.20 -1.96 -10.86
N PHE A 182 -16.02 -1.88 -11.47
CA PHE A 182 -15.71 -0.86 -12.48
C PHE A 182 -16.48 -1.08 -13.79
N THR A 183 -16.87 -2.33 -14.06
CA THR A 183 -17.69 -2.69 -15.21
C THR A 183 -18.64 -3.82 -14.88
N ASN A 184 -19.89 -3.68 -15.32
CA ASN A 184 -20.92 -4.73 -15.21
C ASN A 184 -21.06 -5.56 -16.49
N ALA A 185 -20.21 -5.30 -17.49
CA ALA A 185 -20.25 -6.05 -18.75
C ALA A 185 -19.89 -7.52 -18.51
N SER A 186 -20.65 -8.41 -19.13
CA SER A 186 -20.36 -9.84 -19.17
C SER A 186 -20.47 -10.34 -20.61
N PHE A 187 -19.63 -11.31 -20.94
CA PHE A 187 -19.56 -11.95 -22.25
C PHE A 187 -20.03 -13.39 -22.11
N MET A 188 -20.88 -13.84 -23.03
CA MET A 188 -21.23 -15.25 -23.12
C MET A 188 -20.21 -15.96 -24.00
N LEU A 189 -19.49 -16.94 -23.43
CA LEU A 189 -18.63 -17.86 -24.15
C LEU A 189 -19.30 -19.24 -24.17
N GLY A 190 -20.16 -19.47 -25.16
CA GLY A 190 -21.08 -20.61 -25.16
C GLY A 190 -22.15 -20.43 -24.08
N GLU A 191 -22.26 -21.40 -23.16
CA GLU A 191 -23.16 -21.34 -21.99
C GLU A 191 -22.50 -20.71 -20.74
N ALA A 192 -21.23 -20.31 -20.84
CA ALA A 192 -20.48 -19.74 -19.73
C ALA A 192 -20.51 -18.20 -19.76
N MET A 193 -20.80 -17.57 -18.62
CA MET A 193 -20.78 -16.12 -18.48
C MET A 193 -19.43 -15.66 -17.90
N ILE A 194 -18.66 -14.93 -18.70
CA ILE A 194 -17.36 -14.36 -18.31
C ILE A 194 -17.53 -12.89 -17.96
N SER A 195 -17.08 -12.49 -16.76
CA SER A 195 -17.19 -11.11 -16.30
C SER A 195 -16.04 -10.25 -16.84
N ALA A 196 -16.35 -9.09 -17.42
CA ALA A 196 -15.33 -8.12 -17.82
C ALA A 196 -14.51 -7.60 -16.62
N GLN A 197 -15.10 -7.58 -15.41
CA GLN A 197 -14.41 -7.24 -14.17
C GLN A 197 -13.28 -8.23 -13.86
N SER A 198 -13.50 -9.53 -14.05
CA SER A 198 -12.49 -10.57 -13.82
C SER A 198 -11.31 -10.43 -14.78
N LEU A 199 -11.60 -10.14 -16.06
CA LEU A 199 -10.56 -9.89 -17.06
C LEU A 199 -9.75 -8.62 -16.73
N LEU A 200 -10.41 -7.56 -16.27
CA LEU A 200 -9.76 -6.34 -15.83
C LEU A 200 -8.80 -6.61 -14.66
N VAL A 201 -9.24 -7.34 -13.64
CA VAL A 201 -8.38 -7.73 -12.50
C VAL A 201 -7.14 -8.49 -12.98
N LEU A 202 -7.32 -9.47 -13.88
CA LEU A 202 -6.22 -10.25 -14.44
C LEU A 202 -5.24 -9.37 -15.23
N LEU A 203 -5.75 -8.49 -16.09
CA LEU A 203 -4.93 -7.57 -16.89
C LEU A 203 -4.15 -6.59 -16.01
N VAL A 204 -4.80 -6.01 -15.00
CA VAL A 204 -4.15 -5.09 -14.05
C VAL A 204 -3.09 -5.84 -13.23
N ALA A 205 -3.36 -7.07 -12.78
CA ALA A 205 -2.37 -7.85 -12.05
C ALA A 205 -1.13 -8.17 -12.91
N ILE A 206 -1.33 -8.61 -14.15
CA ILE A 206 -0.22 -8.86 -15.09
C ILE A 206 0.55 -7.56 -15.35
N ALA A 207 -0.16 -6.44 -15.55
CA ALA A 207 0.47 -5.14 -15.76
C ALA A 207 1.30 -4.69 -14.54
N LEU A 208 0.80 -4.85 -13.32
CA LEU A 208 1.52 -4.51 -12.08
C LEU A 208 2.73 -5.40 -11.86
N ILE A 209 2.60 -6.72 -12.07
CA ILE A 209 3.73 -7.66 -12.01
C ILE A 209 4.80 -7.27 -13.04
N GLY A 210 4.39 -6.97 -14.28
CA GLY A 210 5.28 -6.52 -15.35
C GLY A 210 5.95 -5.18 -15.01
N ALA A 211 5.20 -4.22 -14.48
CA ALA A 211 5.72 -2.92 -14.06
C ALA A 211 6.75 -3.07 -12.94
N LEU A 212 6.48 -3.94 -11.95
CA LEU A 212 7.42 -4.18 -10.85
C LEU A 212 8.66 -4.94 -11.33
N TYR A 213 8.51 -5.88 -12.25
CA TYR A 213 9.63 -6.54 -12.92
C TYR A 213 10.53 -5.53 -13.65
N LEU A 214 9.94 -4.62 -14.43
CA LEU A 214 10.67 -3.56 -15.12
C LEU A 214 11.33 -2.60 -14.12
N PHE A 215 10.61 -2.21 -13.06
CA PHE A 215 11.17 -1.38 -11.98
C PHE A 215 12.44 -2.02 -11.40
N PHE A 216 12.39 -3.29 -11.04
CA PHE A 216 13.52 -4.02 -10.47
C PHE A 216 14.65 -4.33 -11.45
N GLY A 217 14.36 -4.48 -12.75
CA GLY A 217 15.34 -4.78 -13.78
C GLY A 217 16.01 -3.55 -14.38
N HIS A 218 15.26 -2.46 -14.55
CA HIS A 218 15.65 -1.33 -15.42
C HIS A 218 15.82 0.00 -14.69
N THR A 219 15.43 0.13 -13.41
CA THR A 219 15.62 1.38 -12.66
C THR A 219 16.79 1.29 -11.68
N MET A 220 17.44 2.44 -11.39
CA MET A 220 18.53 2.50 -10.40
C MET A 220 18.03 2.19 -8.99
N TYR A 221 16.85 2.68 -8.62
CA TYR A 221 16.21 2.39 -7.33
C TYR A 221 15.88 0.90 -7.18
N GLY A 222 15.35 0.27 -8.22
CA GLY A 222 15.06 -1.17 -8.21
C GLY A 222 16.33 -2.03 -8.11
N LYS A 223 17.39 -1.67 -8.82
CA LYS A 223 18.71 -2.34 -8.70
C LYS A 223 19.31 -2.17 -7.30
N ALA A 224 19.21 -0.97 -6.73
CA ALA A 224 19.64 -0.69 -5.36
C ALA A 224 18.85 -1.51 -4.33
N LEU A 225 17.53 -1.65 -4.50
CA LEU A 225 16.68 -2.49 -3.66
C LEU A 225 17.09 -3.96 -3.73
N ARG A 226 17.34 -4.49 -4.93
CA ARG A 226 17.82 -5.87 -5.11
C ARG A 226 19.19 -6.11 -4.48
N ALA A 227 20.12 -5.16 -4.63
CA ALA A 227 21.42 -5.24 -3.99
C ALA A 227 21.29 -5.27 -2.46
N THR A 228 20.41 -4.41 -1.91
CA THR A 228 20.12 -4.35 -0.47
C THR A 228 19.48 -5.65 0.03
N ALA A 229 18.59 -6.26 -0.75
CA ALA A 229 17.93 -7.52 -0.42
C ALA A 229 18.89 -8.72 -0.40
N PHE A 230 19.93 -8.70 -1.25
CA PHE A 230 20.94 -9.75 -1.28
C PHE A 230 21.91 -9.61 -0.10
N ASN A 231 22.49 -8.42 0.08
CA ASN A 231 23.37 -8.11 1.20
C ASN A 231 23.36 -6.60 1.50
N SER A 232 22.68 -6.21 2.57
CA SER A 232 22.55 -4.81 2.97
C SER A 232 23.86 -4.19 3.47
N GLU A 233 24.76 -4.97 4.07
CA GLU A 233 26.09 -4.51 4.46
C GLU A 233 26.99 -4.33 3.23
N GLY A 234 27.00 -5.32 2.33
CA GLY A 234 27.74 -5.27 1.08
C GLY A 234 27.30 -4.11 0.18
N ALA A 235 25.99 -3.86 0.11
CA ALA A 235 25.42 -2.72 -0.63
C ALA A 235 25.91 -1.37 -0.10
N GLN A 236 26.04 -1.22 1.23
CA GLN A 236 26.55 0.01 1.85
C GLN A 236 28.04 0.24 1.56
N LEU A 237 28.85 -0.84 1.54
CA LEU A 237 30.28 -0.75 1.23
C LEU A 237 30.56 -0.23 -0.19
N VAL A 238 29.64 -0.46 -1.13
CA VAL A 238 29.73 0.05 -2.51
C VAL A 238 28.91 1.33 -2.73
N GLY A 239 28.45 1.97 -1.66
CA GLY A 239 27.80 3.29 -1.70
C GLY A 239 26.30 3.29 -2.02
N VAL A 240 25.60 2.16 -1.93
CA VAL A 240 24.14 2.11 -2.11
C VAL A 240 23.44 2.56 -0.81
N PRO A 241 22.60 3.61 -0.85
CA PRO A 241 21.89 4.08 0.34
C PRO A 241 20.78 3.12 0.74
N THR A 242 21.06 2.24 1.70
CA THR A 242 20.09 1.24 2.22
C THR A 242 19.04 1.84 3.15
N THR A 243 19.26 3.04 3.67
CA THR A 243 18.35 3.73 4.61
C THR A 243 16.97 3.99 4.01
N MET A 244 16.89 4.20 2.69
CA MET A 244 15.63 4.42 1.98
C MET A 244 14.96 3.12 1.53
N ALA A 245 15.71 2.02 1.47
CA ALA A 245 15.26 0.76 0.90
C ALA A 245 13.99 0.24 1.59
N GLY A 246 13.97 0.26 2.92
CA GLY A 246 12.80 -0.18 3.69
C GLY A 246 11.57 0.69 3.47
N SER A 247 11.73 2.02 3.42
CA SER A 247 10.60 2.93 3.15
C SER A 247 10.04 2.71 1.74
N THR A 248 10.91 2.55 0.74
CA THR A 248 10.47 2.28 -0.64
C THR A 248 9.85 0.90 -0.79
N ALA A 249 10.33 -0.12 -0.08
CA ALA A 249 9.73 -1.45 -0.10
C ALA A 249 8.31 -1.42 0.47
N PHE A 250 8.12 -0.72 1.60
CA PHE A 250 6.80 -0.54 2.19
C PHE A 250 5.86 0.33 1.35
N PHE A 251 6.38 1.33 0.63
CA PHE A 251 5.59 2.12 -0.34
C PHE A 251 5.09 1.26 -1.50
N LEU A 252 5.97 0.43 -2.07
CA LEU A 252 5.63 -0.42 -3.19
C LEU A 252 4.70 -1.57 -2.79
N SER A 253 4.75 -2.04 -1.54
CA SER A 253 3.83 -3.05 -1.04
C SER A 253 2.43 -2.51 -0.74
N SER A 254 2.29 -1.20 -0.47
CA SER A 254 1.00 -0.55 -0.20
C SER A 254 0.34 0.05 -1.45
N LEU A 255 0.96 -0.11 -2.63
CA LEU A 255 0.43 0.27 -3.94
C LEU A 255 -0.44 -0.85 -4.53
#